data_AF-A0A4D4LBP5-F1
#
_entry.id   AF-A0A4D4LBP5-F1
#
_cell.length_a   1.000
_cell.length_b   1.000
_cell.length_c   1.000
_cell.angle_alpha   90.00
_cell.angle_beta   90.00
_cell.angle_gamma   90.00
#
_symmetry.space_group_name_H-M   'P 1'
#
loop_
_entity.id
_entity.type
_entity.pdbx_description
1 polymer ?
#
loop_
_entity_poly.entity_id
_entity_poly.type
_entity_poly.pdbx_seq_one_letter_code
_entity_poly.pdbx_strand_id
1 'polypeptide(L)'
;MDPEGFLAEVAAFNAAVRTDVPFDPTVKDGRSTTGLAVPKSHWANPLTRGPFLAFQVTCGVTFTFGGLRITPGAQVCGAEGPVLPGLFACGEIIGGLFYHNYPGGTGLTAGSVFGRIAGERAARAAAGAHG
;
A
#
# COMPACT_ATOMS: atom_id res chain seq x y z
N MET A 1 15.46 -14.34 20.32
CA MET A 1 16.01 -12.98 20.38
C MET A 1 17.24 -13.05 21.26
N ASP A 2 18.36 -12.51 20.80
CA ASP A 2 19.55 -12.31 21.63
C ASP A 2 19.29 -11.14 22.61
N PRO A 3 19.25 -11.36 23.93
CA PRO A 3 18.95 -10.31 24.89
C PRO A 3 20.01 -9.20 24.93
N GLU A 4 21.29 -9.54 24.80
CA GLU A 4 22.38 -8.57 24.89
C GLU A 4 22.38 -7.66 23.66
N GLY A 5 22.27 -8.25 22.46
CA GLY A 5 22.13 -7.51 21.21
C GLY A 5 20.90 -6.61 21.19
N PHE A 6 19.75 -7.09 21.71
CA PHE A 6 18.54 -6.26 21.83
C PHE A 6 18.77 -5.02 22.72
N LEU A 7 19.37 -5.20 23.91
CA LEU A 7 19.63 -4.09 24.83
C LEU A 7 20.64 -3.09 24.26
N ALA A 8 21.68 -3.59 23.56
CA ALA A 8 22.66 -2.74 22.88
C ALA A 8 22.00 -1.89 21.78
N GLU A 9 21.11 -2.48 20.98
CA GLU A 9 20.37 -1.77 19.92
C GLU A 9 19.45 -0.69 20.51
N VAL A 10 18.70 -0.99 21.57
CA VAL A 10 17.85 0.00 22.26
C VAL A 10 18.69 1.14 22.83
N ALA A 11 19.84 0.85 23.44
CA ALA A 11 20.74 1.87 23.95
C ALA A 11 21.30 2.76 22.83
N ALA A 12 21.76 2.15 21.72
CA ALA A 12 22.26 2.88 20.56
C ALA A 12 21.18 3.76 19.93
N PHE A 13 19.96 3.24 19.76
CA PHE A 13 18.84 4.00 19.26
C PHE A 13 18.51 5.20 20.16
N ASN A 14 18.39 4.97 21.48
CA ASN A 14 18.09 6.02 22.46
C ASN A 14 19.14 7.15 22.45
N ALA A 15 20.43 6.79 22.36
CA ALA A 15 21.52 7.76 22.30
C ALA A 15 21.54 8.55 20.98
N ALA A 16 21.05 7.96 19.89
CA ALA A 16 21.01 8.61 18.59
C ALA A 16 19.88 9.64 18.45
N VAL A 17 18.84 9.60 19.29
CA VAL A 17 17.67 10.49 19.18
C VAL A 17 18.06 11.95 19.46
N ARG A 18 17.71 12.85 18.53
CA ARG A 18 17.80 14.31 18.65
C ARG A 18 16.72 14.85 19.60
N THR A 19 16.93 14.71 20.91
CA THR A 19 15.96 15.16 21.92
C THR A 19 15.84 16.68 22.04
N ASP A 20 16.77 17.42 21.46
CA ASP A 20 16.74 18.88 21.31
C ASP A 20 15.63 19.35 20.35
N VAL A 21 15.17 18.48 19.46
CA VAL A 21 14.05 18.77 18.55
C VAL A 21 12.73 18.38 19.24
N PRO A 22 11.77 19.31 19.41
CA PRO A 22 10.46 18.99 19.97
C PRO A 22 9.74 17.89 19.17
N PHE A 23 9.01 17.04 19.88
CA PHE A 23 8.17 16.02 19.23
C PHE A 23 6.84 16.65 18.79
N ASP A 24 6.50 16.49 17.52
CA ASP A 24 5.18 16.86 16.98
C ASP A 24 4.68 15.74 16.06
N PRO A 25 3.67 14.96 16.48
CA PRO A 25 3.17 13.83 15.69
C PRO A 25 2.37 14.28 14.46
N THR A 26 2.01 15.56 14.35
CA THR A 26 1.11 16.08 13.31
C THR A 26 1.86 16.58 12.08
N VAL A 27 3.17 16.77 12.18
CA VAL A 27 4.04 17.22 11.10
C VAL A 27 5.28 16.36 11.01
N LYS A 28 6.02 16.48 9.91
CA LYS A 28 7.35 15.89 9.79
C LYS A 28 8.34 16.68 10.66
N ASP A 29 8.29 16.44 11.96
CA ASP A 29 8.92 17.25 13.03
C ASP A 29 10.44 17.39 12.94
N GLY A 30 11.10 16.42 12.29
CA GLY A 30 12.55 16.42 12.09
C GLY A 30 13.31 15.89 13.30
N ARG A 31 12.57 15.47 14.34
CA ARG A 31 13.11 14.75 15.49
C ARG A 31 13.58 13.38 15.03
N SER A 32 14.86 13.30 14.73
CA SER A 32 15.50 12.20 14.00
C SER A 32 16.53 11.47 14.85
N THR A 33 17.09 10.39 14.32
CA THR A 33 18.30 9.75 14.86
C THR A 33 19.53 10.11 14.04
N THR A 34 20.67 10.37 14.70
CA THR A 34 21.97 10.61 14.04
C THR A 34 22.98 9.53 14.36
N GLY A 35 23.77 9.09 13.38
CA GLY A 35 24.84 8.11 13.56
C GLY A 35 24.44 6.62 13.43
N LEU A 36 23.16 6.33 13.19
CA LEU A 36 22.69 4.98 12.86
C LEU A 36 22.83 4.68 11.36
N ALA A 37 23.04 3.41 11.00
CA ALA A 37 23.13 2.97 9.62
C ALA A 37 21.83 3.23 8.82
N VAL A 38 20.69 3.02 9.46
CA VAL A 38 19.37 3.39 8.93
C VAL A 38 18.77 4.44 9.87
N PRO A 39 18.73 5.72 9.47
CA PRO A 39 18.23 6.76 10.33
C PRO A 39 16.69 6.75 10.36
N LYS A 40 16.12 6.95 11.55
CA LYS A 40 14.74 7.39 11.70
C LYS A 40 14.69 8.90 11.46
N SER A 41 14.04 9.32 10.37
CA SER A 41 14.06 10.71 9.89
C SER A 41 13.14 11.68 10.65
N HIS A 42 12.08 11.17 11.29
CA HIS A 42 11.12 11.96 12.05
C HIS A 42 10.52 11.12 13.19
N TRP A 43 9.91 11.80 14.17
CA TRP A 43 9.18 11.18 15.28
C TRP A 43 10.01 10.20 16.12
N ALA A 44 11.33 10.39 16.20
CA ALA A 44 12.20 9.54 16.99
C ALA A 44 12.02 9.84 18.48
N ASN A 45 11.62 8.84 19.26
CA ASN A 45 11.41 8.96 20.70
C ASN A 45 12.20 7.86 21.43
N PRO A 46 12.96 8.19 22.49
CA PRO A 46 13.67 7.19 23.26
C PRO A 46 12.72 6.19 23.91
N LEU A 47 13.09 4.91 23.87
CA LEU A 47 12.41 3.80 24.52
C LEU A 47 12.97 3.65 25.94
N THR A 48 12.46 4.43 26.90
CA THR A 48 13.00 4.48 28.28
C THR A 48 12.01 4.08 29.36
N ARG A 49 10.70 4.09 29.06
CA ARG A 49 9.65 3.82 30.03
C ARG A 49 8.78 2.66 29.56
N GLY A 50 8.77 1.60 30.37
CA GLY A 50 7.91 0.44 30.16
C GLY A 50 6.44 0.68 30.57
N PRO A 51 5.57 -0.33 30.41
CA PRO A 51 5.90 -1.67 29.88
C PRO A 51 6.27 -1.63 28.40
N PHE A 52 7.28 -2.42 28.01
CA PHE A 52 7.69 -2.54 26.61
C PHE A 52 6.85 -3.62 25.92
N LEU A 53 6.51 -3.37 24.66
CA LEU A 53 5.79 -4.30 23.79
C LEU A 53 6.65 -4.66 22.60
N ALA A 54 6.60 -5.92 22.19
CA ALA A 54 7.23 -6.42 20.98
C ALA A 54 6.18 -7.15 20.15
N PHE A 55 6.13 -6.84 18.85
CA PHE A 55 5.25 -7.49 17.89
C PHE A 55 6.10 -8.21 16.86
N GLN A 56 5.82 -9.48 16.63
CA GLN A 56 6.42 -10.21 15.53
C GLN A 56 5.79 -9.71 14.22
N VAL A 57 6.61 -9.23 13.31
CA VAL A 57 6.19 -8.78 11.99
C VAL A 57 6.78 -9.69 10.91
N THR A 58 6.02 -9.92 9.86
CA THR A 58 6.45 -10.67 8.68
C THR A 58 5.86 -10.03 7.44
N CYS A 59 6.39 -10.39 6.26
CA CYS A 59 5.82 -9.96 4.99
C CYS A 59 4.42 -10.58 4.81
N GLY A 60 3.47 -9.76 4.38
CA GLY A 60 2.13 -10.17 3.96
C GLY A 60 1.86 -9.71 2.54
N VAL A 61 1.17 -10.53 1.76
CA VAL A 61 0.68 -10.13 0.44
C VAL A 61 -0.61 -9.35 0.61
N THR A 62 -0.60 -8.07 0.27
CA THR A 62 -1.80 -7.21 0.36
C THR A 62 -2.73 -7.43 -0.83
N PHE A 63 -2.19 -7.42 -2.06
CA PHE A 63 -2.90 -7.72 -3.31
C PHE A 63 -1.89 -7.96 -4.43
N THR A 64 -2.35 -8.44 -5.59
CA THR A 64 -1.51 -8.69 -6.77
C THR A 64 -1.65 -7.59 -7.81
N PHE A 65 -0.57 -7.29 -8.53
CA PHE A 65 -0.60 -6.31 -9.64
C PHE A 65 -1.03 -6.91 -10.97
N GLY A 66 -0.94 -8.24 -11.09
CA GLY A 66 -1.43 -8.99 -12.23
C GLY A 66 -2.95 -9.18 -12.17
N GLY A 67 -3.54 -9.44 -13.33
CA GLY A 67 -4.97 -9.67 -13.47
C GLY A 67 -5.40 -9.61 -14.92
N LEU A 68 -6.71 -9.61 -15.15
CA LEU A 68 -7.30 -9.47 -16.47
C LEU A 68 -6.93 -8.13 -17.10
N ARG A 69 -6.51 -8.18 -18.37
CA ARG A 69 -6.36 -6.96 -19.18
C ARG A 69 -7.76 -6.45 -19.52
N ILE A 70 -7.97 -5.15 -19.32
CA ILE A 70 -9.23 -4.47 -19.68
C ILE A 70 -8.99 -3.29 -20.62
N THR A 71 -10.02 -2.91 -21.37
CA THR A 71 -10.06 -1.60 -22.04
C THR A 71 -10.36 -0.47 -21.05
N PRO A 72 -10.19 0.81 -21.41
CA PRO A 72 -10.67 1.94 -20.60
C PRO A 72 -12.18 1.88 -20.28
N GLY A 73 -12.96 1.12 -21.08
CA GLY A 73 -14.38 0.85 -20.84
C GLY A 73 -14.65 -0.36 -19.94
N ALA A 74 -13.63 -0.87 -19.25
CA ALA A 74 -13.71 -2.04 -18.36
C ALA A 74 -14.08 -3.38 -19.03
N GLN A 75 -14.00 -3.47 -20.37
CA GLN A 75 -14.24 -4.73 -21.09
C GLN A 75 -13.01 -5.62 -21.00
N VAL A 76 -13.19 -6.90 -20.71
CA VAL A 76 -12.08 -7.86 -20.65
C VAL A 76 -11.54 -8.14 -22.05
N CYS A 77 -10.22 -8.06 -22.20
CA CYS A 77 -9.54 -8.49 -23.43
C CYS A 77 -9.30 -10.00 -23.39
N GLY A 78 -9.64 -10.69 -24.48
CA GLY A 78 -9.25 -12.08 -24.71
C GLY A 78 -7.74 -12.21 -24.96
N ALA A 79 -7.24 -13.44 -24.89
CA ALA A 79 -5.81 -13.74 -25.04
C ALA A 79 -5.23 -13.24 -26.38
N GLU A 80 -6.04 -13.32 -27.46
CA GLU A 80 -5.63 -12.93 -28.82
C GLU A 80 -5.84 -11.43 -29.13
N GLY A 81 -6.32 -10.64 -28.15
CA GLY A 81 -6.46 -9.18 -28.28
C GLY A 81 -7.90 -8.63 -28.41
N PRO A 82 -8.88 -9.30 -29.08
CA PRO A 82 -10.26 -8.82 -29.10
C PRO A 82 -10.89 -8.77 -27.71
N VAL A 83 -11.84 -7.87 -27.51
CA VAL A 83 -12.66 -7.86 -26.29
C VAL A 83 -13.60 -9.07 -26.24
N LEU A 84 -13.84 -9.60 -25.04
CA LEU A 84 -14.81 -10.65 -24.81
C LEU A 84 -16.21 -10.02 -24.65
N PRO A 85 -17.16 -10.29 -25.56
CA PRO A 85 -18.48 -9.65 -25.52
C PRO A 85 -19.23 -9.95 -24.22
N GLY A 86 -19.82 -8.92 -23.63
CA GLY A 86 -20.60 -9.03 -22.39
C GLY A 86 -19.78 -9.19 -21.10
N LEU A 87 -18.44 -9.31 -21.19
CA LEU A 87 -17.59 -9.50 -20.02
C LEU A 87 -16.87 -8.20 -19.62
N PHE A 88 -17.15 -7.74 -18.40
CA PHE A 88 -16.55 -6.56 -17.80
C PHE A 88 -15.90 -6.92 -16.46
N ALA A 89 -14.81 -6.24 -16.10
CA ALA A 89 -14.07 -6.49 -14.88
C ALA A 89 -13.59 -5.20 -14.21
N CYS A 90 -13.50 -5.24 -12.88
CA CYS A 90 -13.04 -4.13 -12.04
C CYS A 90 -12.49 -4.66 -10.72
N GLY A 91 -11.82 -3.80 -9.95
CA GLY A 91 -11.22 -4.18 -8.68
C GLY A 91 -9.95 -5.01 -8.86
N GLU A 92 -9.57 -5.80 -7.86
CA GLU A 92 -8.26 -6.48 -7.81
C GLU A 92 -8.10 -7.62 -8.83
N ILE A 93 -9.17 -8.01 -9.53
CA ILE A 93 -9.10 -9.00 -10.62
C ILE A 93 -8.47 -8.44 -11.90
N ILE A 94 -8.35 -7.11 -12.03
CA ILE A 94 -7.77 -6.46 -13.22
C ILE A 94 -6.27 -6.20 -13.03
N GLY A 95 -5.51 -6.35 -14.11
CA GLY A 95 -4.07 -6.14 -14.09
C GLY A 95 -3.64 -4.86 -14.81
N GLY A 96 -2.36 -4.53 -14.70
CA GLY A 96 -1.69 -3.54 -15.56
C GLY A 96 -1.79 -2.08 -15.09
N LEU A 97 -2.34 -1.85 -13.89
CA LEU A 97 -2.38 -0.53 -13.26
C LEU A 97 -1.08 -0.22 -12.47
N PHE A 98 -0.47 -1.26 -11.91
CA PHE A 98 0.76 -1.18 -11.10
C PHE A 98 1.77 -2.22 -11.59
N TYR A 99 3.07 -1.95 -11.43
CA TYR A 99 4.14 -2.87 -11.86
C TYR A 99 5.27 -2.97 -10.83
N HIS A 100 5.82 -1.84 -10.38
CA HIS A 100 6.95 -1.81 -9.44
C HIS A 100 6.54 -1.44 -8.02
N ASN A 101 5.58 -0.54 -7.89
CA ASN A 101 5.02 -0.10 -6.62
C ASN A 101 3.59 0.40 -6.87
N TYR A 102 2.84 0.60 -5.80
CA TYR A 102 1.53 1.21 -5.84
C TYR A 102 1.51 2.43 -4.91
N PRO A 103 0.96 3.58 -5.33
CA PRO A 103 0.73 4.67 -4.39
C PRO A 103 -0.35 4.26 -3.38
N GLY A 104 -0.14 4.54 -2.10
CA GLY A 104 -1.09 4.17 -1.04
C GLY A 104 -2.52 4.64 -1.34
N GLY A 105 -3.51 3.77 -1.12
CA GLY A 105 -4.93 4.05 -1.35
C GLY A 105 -5.42 3.91 -2.80
N THR A 106 -4.53 3.79 -3.78
CA THR A 106 -4.92 3.72 -5.20
C THR A 106 -5.69 2.46 -5.61
N GLY A 107 -5.55 1.35 -4.88
CA GLY A 107 -6.35 0.14 -5.11
C GLY A 107 -7.86 0.38 -4.92
N LEU A 108 -8.25 1.06 -3.84
CA LEU A 108 -9.65 1.43 -3.57
C LEU A 108 -10.19 2.41 -4.61
N THR A 109 -9.37 3.37 -5.02
CA THR A 109 -9.71 4.32 -6.09
C THR A 109 -9.94 3.59 -7.42
N ALA A 110 -9.04 2.66 -7.79
CA ALA A 110 -9.16 1.86 -8.99
C ALA A 110 -10.43 1.01 -8.97
N GLY A 111 -10.70 0.33 -7.85
CA GLY A 111 -11.93 -0.44 -7.64
C GLY A 111 -13.18 0.41 -7.81
N SER A 112 -13.22 1.60 -7.22
CA SER A 112 -14.37 2.51 -7.29
C SER A 112 -14.60 3.05 -8.71
N VAL A 113 -13.53 3.49 -9.38
CA VAL A 113 -13.62 4.09 -10.73
C VAL A 113 -13.98 3.03 -11.77
N PHE A 114 -13.23 1.94 -11.84
CA PHE A 114 -13.53 0.87 -12.79
C PHE A 114 -14.81 0.12 -12.42
N GLY A 115 -15.18 0.05 -11.14
CA GLY A 115 -16.46 -0.53 -10.71
C GLY A 115 -17.64 0.23 -11.27
N ARG A 116 -17.63 1.58 -11.17
CA ARG A 116 -18.65 2.42 -11.79
C ARG A 116 -18.69 2.24 -13.31
N ILE A 117 -17.53 2.27 -13.97
CA ILE A 117 -17.44 2.12 -15.43
C ILE A 117 -17.97 0.75 -15.86
N ALA A 118 -17.51 -0.34 -15.23
CA ALA A 118 -17.93 -1.69 -15.54
C ALA A 118 -19.45 -1.86 -15.37
N GLY A 119 -20.01 -1.35 -14.26
CA GLY A 119 -21.45 -1.40 -13.99
C GLY A 119 -22.28 -0.65 -15.04
N GLU A 120 -21.91 0.61 -15.35
CA GLU A 120 -22.61 1.40 -16.37
C GLU A 120 -22.55 0.74 -17.75
N ARG A 121 -21.40 0.15 -18.12
CA ARG A 121 -21.20 -0.47 -19.43
C ARG A 121 -21.90 -1.82 -19.55
N ALA A 122 -21.86 -2.63 -18.49
CA ALA A 122 -22.59 -3.89 -18.43
C ALA A 122 -24.11 -3.65 -18.53
N ALA A 123 -24.64 -2.67 -17.80
CA ALA A 123 -26.06 -2.32 -17.87
C ALA A 123 -26.51 -1.89 -19.27
N ARG A 124 -25.73 -1.02 -19.94
CA ARG A 124 -26.01 -0.59 -21.32
C ARG A 124 -25.96 -1.76 -22.30
N ALA A 125 -24.98 -2.65 -22.16
CA ALA A 125 -24.84 -3.83 -23.03
C ALA A 125 -26.04 -4.78 -22.87
N ALA A 126 -26.51 -5.01 -21.64
CA ALA A 126 -27.68 -5.83 -21.38
C ALA A 126 -28.96 -5.23 -21.99
N ALA A 127 -29.18 -3.92 -21.84
CA ALA A 127 -30.35 -3.24 -22.39
C ALA A 127 -30.39 -3.26 -23.93
N GLY A 128 -29.24 -3.11 -24.59
CA GLY A 128 -29.14 -3.17 -26.05
C GLY A 128 -29.27 -4.57 -26.65
N ALA A 129 -29.16 -5.63 -25.85
CA ALA A 129 -29.34 -7.01 -26.29
C ALA A 129 -30.82 -7.45 -26.33
N HIS A 130 -31.75 -6.60 -25.86
CA HIS A 130 -33.18 -6.88 -25.74
C HIS A 130 -34.05 -6.06 -26.73
N GLY A 131 -33.45 -5.42 -27.73
CA GLY A 131 -34.14 -4.68 -28.80
C GLY A 131 -33.68 -5.16 -30.17
#